data_AF-A0A412Q7P4-F1
#
_entry.id   AF-A0A412Q7P4-F1
#
_cell.length_a   1.000
_cell.length_b   1.000
_cell.length_c   1.000
_cell.angle_alpha   90.00
_cell.angle_beta   90.00
_cell.angle_gamma   90.00
#
_symmetry.space_group_name_H-M   'P 1'
#
loop_
_entity.id
_entity.type
_entity.pdbx_description
1 polymer ?
#
loop_
_entity_poly.entity_id
_entity_poly.type
_entity_poly.pdbx_seq_one_letter_code
_entity_poly.pdbx_strand_id
1 'polypeptide(L)'
;MNTKQKIKAPKMINGRMMRYCVKYNVWVNNAGDYAYREYNDPTWNCPLIIHTRPDGSKFLNTKSHGEIPLDEAIAICYRPMPNDGKKYVLIHKDGNPGNCQANNLEWKEVRKYDPLATERTLVNGLKVKADGTILDKKKALPIVKETGNSDMDQMTAIDPYVRYYWKNPWGRTEEKHAHIDDLMAAADFVDGDKSTMQRPRVLHKNMNYLDYHADNLEWVEESSSEYQEYMKKKREDIDKLTKEVNWNNPNFKLPDNQ
;
A
#
# COMPACT_ATOMS: atom_id res chain seq x y z
N MET A 1 -15.61 27.29 0.13
CA MET A 1 -16.60 27.01 1.20
C MET A 1 -16.67 25.51 1.40
N ASN A 2 -16.15 25.01 2.53
CA ASN A 2 -16.05 23.59 2.83
C ASN A 2 -17.31 23.16 3.61
N THR A 3 -18.40 22.84 2.92
CA THR A 3 -19.54 22.19 3.56
C THR A 3 -19.19 20.73 3.77
N LYS A 4 -18.81 20.37 5.01
CA LYS A 4 -18.88 18.99 5.49
C LYS A 4 -20.34 18.54 5.31
N GLN A 5 -20.66 17.90 4.18
CA GLN A 5 -22.00 17.35 3.97
C GLN A 5 -22.24 16.30 5.06
N LYS A 6 -23.16 16.62 5.98
CA LYS A 6 -23.52 15.74 7.09
C LYS A 6 -24.10 14.45 6.54
N ILE A 7 -23.67 13.32 7.08
CA ILE A 7 -24.29 12.00 6.84
C ILE A 7 -25.77 12.15 7.23
N LYS A 8 -26.68 11.90 6.27
CA LYS A 8 -28.12 11.92 6.51
C LYS A 8 -28.57 10.53 6.96
N ALA A 9 -29.45 10.47 7.95
CA ALA A 9 -30.03 9.21 8.41
C ALA A 9 -30.82 8.54 7.27
N PRO A 10 -30.81 7.20 7.16
CA PRO A 10 -31.67 6.48 6.22
C PRO A 10 -33.14 6.84 6.42
N LYS A 11 -33.93 6.86 5.34
CA LYS A 11 -35.36 7.21 5.42
C LYS A 11 -36.18 6.58 4.30
N MET A 12 -37.50 6.60 4.47
CA MET A 12 -38.44 6.17 3.44
C MET A 12 -38.68 7.30 2.44
N ILE A 13 -38.56 7.00 1.14
CA ILE A 13 -38.99 7.88 0.03
C ILE A 13 -39.78 7.01 -0.94
N ASN A 14 -41.02 7.39 -1.23
CA ASN A 14 -41.92 6.66 -2.13
C ASN A 14 -41.97 5.14 -1.82
N GLY A 15 -42.12 4.79 -0.53
CA GLY A 15 -42.24 3.41 -0.07
C GLY A 15 -40.94 2.60 -0.06
N ARG A 16 -39.78 3.21 -0.35
CA ARG A 16 -38.48 2.53 -0.39
C ARG A 16 -37.55 3.06 0.69
N MET A 17 -36.84 2.17 1.37
CA MET A 17 -35.76 2.56 2.28
C MET A 17 -34.58 3.07 1.47
N MET A 18 -34.18 4.31 1.74
CA MET A 18 -33.13 5.02 1.01
C MET A 18 -31.95 5.33 1.94
N ARG A 19 -30.74 5.28 1.39
CA ARG A 19 -29.52 5.79 2.02
C ARG A 19 -28.94 6.92 1.19
N TYR A 20 -28.36 7.89 1.88
CA TYR A 20 -27.81 9.09 1.26
C TYR A 20 -26.34 8.89 0.89
N CYS A 21 -26.02 9.02 -0.39
CA CYS A 21 -24.67 9.00 -0.91
C CYS A 21 -24.09 10.42 -0.83
N VAL A 22 -23.25 10.66 0.18
CA VAL A 22 -22.61 11.96 0.43
C VAL A 22 -21.76 12.41 -0.75
N LYS A 23 -21.05 11.48 -1.41
CA LYS A 23 -20.18 11.76 -2.56
C LYS A 23 -20.92 12.43 -3.72
N TYR A 24 -22.16 12.02 -3.97
CA TYR A 24 -22.92 12.41 -5.17
C TYR A 24 -24.16 13.25 -4.88
N ASN A 25 -24.48 13.48 -3.60
CA ASN A 25 -25.71 14.13 -3.14
C ASN A 25 -26.96 13.51 -3.78
N VAL A 26 -27.09 12.18 -3.64
CA VAL A 26 -28.25 11.41 -4.11
C VAL A 26 -28.67 10.39 -3.06
N TRP A 27 -29.94 10.04 -3.06
CA TRP A 27 -30.50 8.95 -2.29
C TRP A 27 -30.63 7.72 -3.19
N VAL A 28 -30.18 6.56 -2.73
CA VAL A 28 -30.27 5.29 -3.46
C VAL A 28 -30.86 4.18 -2.59
N ASN A 29 -31.60 3.27 -3.21
CA ASN A 29 -32.13 2.09 -2.53
C ASN A 29 -31.21 0.87 -2.67
N ASN A 30 -31.42 -0.13 -1.83
CA ASN A 30 -30.64 -1.37 -1.83
C ASN A 30 -30.80 -2.20 -3.12
N ALA A 31 -31.96 -2.13 -3.78
CA ALA A 31 -32.24 -2.89 -4.99
C ALA A 31 -31.52 -2.35 -6.24
N GLY A 32 -31.11 -1.08 -6.22
CA GLY A 32 -30.45 -0.45 -7.35
C GLY A 32 -31.36 -0.19 -8.55
N ASP A 33 -32.65 0.00 -8.28
CA ASP A 33 -33.68 0.31 -9.27
C ASP A 33 -34.34 1.68 -9.01
N TYR A 34 -33.92 2.40 -7.95
CA TYR A 34 -34.49 3.69 -7.60
C TYR A 34 -33.46 4.65 -7.01
N ALA A 35 -33.44 5.87 -7.57
CA ALA A 35 -32.61 6.97 -7.09
C ALA A 35 -33.45 8.24 -6.96
N TYR A 36 -33.12 9.09 -5.99
CA TYR A 36 -33.86 10.31 -5.70
C TYR A 36 -32.90 11.42 -5.31
N ARG A 37 -33.26 12.67 -5.60
CA ARG A 37 -32.43 13.83 -5.23
C ARG A 37 -33.23 14.85 -4.45
N GLU A 38 -32.58 15.39 -3.43
CA GLU A 38 -33.10 16.53 -2.67
C GLU A 38 -32.25 17.76 -2.96
N TYR A 39 -32.92 18.86 -3.20
CA TYR A 39 -32.35 20.18 -3.44
C TYR A 39 -32.67 21.10 -2.26
N ASN A 40 -32.05 22.28 -2.26
CA ASN A 40 -32.34 23.30 -1.24
C ASN A 40 -33.79 23.78 -1.35
N ASP A 41 -34.32 23.87 -2.57
CA ASP A 41 -35.73 24.09 -2.84
C ASP A 41 -36.46 22.73 -2.91
N PRO A 42 -37.35 22.41 -1.94
CA PRO A 42 -38.04 21.12 -1.91
C PRO A 42 -38.91 20.86 -3.15
N THR A 43 -39.35 21.91 -3.87
CA THR A 43 -40.17 21.76 -5.08
C THR A 43 -39.41 21.10 -6.23
N TRP A 44 -38.08 21.08 -6.16
CA TRP A 44 -37.23 20.44 -7.17
C TRP A 44 -36.88 18.98 -6.82
N ASN A 45 -37.27 18.50 -5.63
CA ASN A 45 -36.96 17.15 -5.21
C ASN A 45 -37.67 16.14 -6.12
N CYS A 46 -36.89 15.27 -6.76
CA CYS A 46 -37.43 14.39 -7.79
C CYS A 46 -36.73 13.02 -7.84
N PRO A 47 -37.43 11.98 -8.31
CA PRO A 47 -36.78 10.75 -8.72
C PRO A 47 -35.83 11.03 -9.88
N LEU A 48 -34.66 10.40 -9.85
CA LEU A 48 -33.68 10.47 -10.93
C LEU A 48 -33.92 9.34 -11.93
N ILE A 49 -33.71 9.64 -13.21
CA ILE A 49 -33.76 8.65 -14.28
C ILE A 49 -32.48 7.81 -14.23
N ILE A 50 -32.64 6.49 -14.23
CA ILE A 50 -31.54 5.53 -14.37
C ILE A 50 -31.37 5.22 -15.86
N HIS A 51 -30.21 5.55 -16.40
CA HIS A 51 -29.83 5.24 -17.76
C HIS A 51 -29.02 3.95 -17.79
N THR A 52 -29.09 3.22 -18.91
CA THR A 52 -28.32 2.00 -19.15
C THR A 52 -27.42 2.23 -20.35
N ARG A 53 -26.13 1.92 -20.22
CA ARG A 53 -25.12 2.00 -21.28
C ARG A 53 -25.17 0.76 -22.18
N PRO A 54 -24.53 0.78 -23.37
CA PRO A 54 -24.45 -0.38 -24.26
C PRO A 54 -23.81 -1.61 -23.63
N ASP A 55 -22.89 -1.43 -22.67
CA ASP A 55 -22.26 -2.51 -21.91
C ASP A 55 -23.15 -3.09 -20.79
N GLY A 56 -24.36 -2.54 -20.61
CA GLY A 56 -25.32 -2.93 -19.57
C GLY A 56 -25.16 -2.18 -18.23
N SER A 57 -24.09 -1.39 -18.05
CA SER A 57 -23.88 -0.61 -16.82
C SER A 57 -24.92 0.49 -16.66
N LYS A 58 -25.28 0.80 -15.40
CA LYS A 58 -26.28 1.81 -15.07
C LYS A 58 -25.66 3.07 -14.50
N PHE A 59 -26.23 4.22 -14.84
CA PHE A 59 -25.79 5.51 -14.33
C PHE A 59 -26.95 6.49 -14.14
N LEU A 60 -26.73 7.50 -13.32
CA LEU A 60 -27.60 8.66 -13.14
C LEU A 60 -26.96 9.84 -13.85
N ASN A 61 -27.73 10.62 -14.60
CA ASN A 61 -27.23 11.86 -15.19
C ASN A 61 -27.69 13.05 -14.34
N THR A 62 -26.75 13.75 -13.70
CA THR A 62 -27.05 14.96 -12.94
C THR A 62 -26.26 16.14 -13.45
N LYS A 63 -26.89 17.33 -13.56
CA LYS A 63 -26.18 18.55 -14.00
C LYS A 63 -24.96 18.91 -13.13
N SER A 64 -25.00 18.55 -11.85
CA SER A 64 -23.98 19.00 -10.87
C SER A 64 -22.77 18.07 -10.73
N HIS A 65 -22.97 16.75 -10.83
CA HIS A 65 -21.89 15.75 -10.66
C HIS A 65 -21.63 14.99 -11.97
N GLY A 66 -22.27 15.38 -13.07
CA GLY A 66 -22.21 14.66 -14.34
C GLY A 66 -22.86 13.29 -14.26
N GLU A 67 -22.28 12.34 -14.99
CA GLU A 67 -22.65 10.93 -14.93
C GLU A 67 -22.14 10.31 -13.63
N ILE A 68 -23.07 9.81 -12.82
CA ILE A 68 -22.81 9.09 -11.58
C ILE A 68 -23.03 7.59 -11.85
N PRO A 69 -22.00 6.73 -11.71
CA PRO A 69 -22.19 5.27 -11.74
C PRO A 69 -23.14 4.83 -10.62
N LEU A 70 -24.20 4.10 -10.97
CA LEU A 70 -25.26 3.75 -10.02
C LEU A 70 -24.78 2.70 -9.00
N ASP A 71 -24.06 1.71 -9.50
CA ASP A 71 -23.35 0.68 -8.71
C ASP A 71 -22.47 1.31 -7.63
N GLU A 72 -21.63 2.29 -8.00
CA GLU A 72 -20.73 2.95 -7.06
C GLU A 72 -21.50 3.72 -5.97
N ALA A 73 -22.55 4.46 -6.35
CA ALA A 73 -23.38 5.18 -5.39
C ALA A 73 -24.03 4.23 -4.36
N ILE A 74 -24.49 3.06 -4.81
CA ILE A 74 -25.09 2.03 -3.95
C ILE A 74 -24.04 1.38 -3.08
N ALA A 75 -22.88 1.01 -3.65
CA ALA A 75 -21.78 0.41 -2.92
C ALA A 75 -21.33 1.32 -1.77
N ILE A 76 -21.09 2.61 -2.03
CA ILE A 76 -20.74 3.58 -0.98
C ILE A 76 -21.73 3.58 0.19
N CYS A 77 -23.03 3.43 -0.08
CA CYS A 77 -24.08 3.50 0.94
C CYS A 77 -24.35 2.19 1.69
N TYR A 78 -24.26 1.05 1.02
CA TYR A 78 -24.71 -0.26 1.54
C TYR A 78 -23.57 -1.28 1.71
N ARG A 79 -22.46 -1.08 1.00
CA ARG A 79 -21.23 -1.89 1.04
C ARG A 79 -20.02 -0.96 1.08
N PRO A 80 -19.85 -0.13 2.13
CA PRO A 80 -18.78 0.85 2.15
C PRO A 80 -17.43 0.16 1.96
N MET A 81 -16.57 0.77 1.15
CA MET A 81 -15.21 0.28 0.93
C MET A 81 -14.47 0.20 2.27
N PRO A 82 -13.69 -0.87 2.52
CA PRO A 82 -12.82 -0.94 3.68
C PRO A 82 -11.92 0.30 3.78
N ASN A 83 -11.71 0.79 5.00
CA ASN A 83 -10.82 1.92 5.28
C ASN A 83 -9.54 1.41 5.96
N ASP A 84 -8.76 0.64 5.20
CA ASP A 84 -7.58 -0.11 5.63
C ASP A 84 -6.35 0.16 4.74
N GLY A 85 -6.34 1.32 4.06
CA GLY A 85 -5.21 1.73 3.22
C GLY A 85 -5.06 1.02 1.87
N LYS A 86 -5.77 -0.09 1.66
CA LYS A 86 -5.62 -0.91 0.47
C LYS A 86 -6.39 -0.33 -0.71
N LYS A 87 -5.96 -0.70 -1.91
CA LYS A 87 -6.65 -0.33 -3.14
C LYS A 87 -7.73 -1.36 -3.42
N TYR A 88 -8.93 -0.90 -3.78
CA TYR A 88 -10.04 -1.75 -4.16
C TYR A 88 -10.64 -1.32 -5.49
N VAL A 89 -11.26 -2.27 -6.18
CA VAL A 89 -12.14 -2.03 -7.33
C VAL A 89 -13.51 -2.59 -7.01
N LEU A 90 -14.55 -1.86 -7.43
CA LEU A 90 -15.91 -2.35 -7.32
C LEU A 90 -16.17 -3.41 -8.39
N ILE A 91 -16.76 -4.54 -7.99
CA ILE A 91 -17.12 -5.63 -8.90
C ILE A 91 -18.58 -6.04 -8.71
N HIS A 92 -19.15 -6.61 -9.77
CA HIS A 92 -20.42 -7.31 -9.77
C HIS A 92 -20.16 -8.82 -9.67
N LYS A 93 -20.66 -9.47 -8.61
CA LYS A 93 -20.37 -10.90 -8.34
C LYS A 93 -20.91 -11.85 -9.41
N ASP A 94 -22.02 -11.47 -10.05
CA ASP A 94 -22.63 -12.21 -11.14
C ASP A 94 -22.06 -11.86 -12.54
N GLY A 95 -21.11 -10.91 -12.61
CA GLY A 95 -20.55 -10.41 -13.85
C GLY A 95 -21.51 -9.56 -14.69
N ASN A 96 -22.72 -9.25 -14.19
CA ASN A 96 -23.71 -8.44 -14.90
C ASN A 96 -23.67 -6.97 -14.43
N PRO A 97 -23.13 -6.05 -15.23
CA PRO A 97 -23.00 -4.63 -14.85
C PRO A 97 -24.35 -3.92 -14.67
N GLY A 98 -25.46 -4.49 -15.16
CA GLY A 98 -26.81 -3.97 -14.94
C GLY A 98 -27.43 -4.36 -13.59
N ASN A 99 -26.87 -5.34 -12.89
CA ASN A 99 -27.35 -5.79 -11.58
C ASN A 99 -26.66 -5.01 -10.44
N CYS A 100 -27.15 -3.80 -10.18
CA CYS A 100 -26.61 -2.91 -9.14
C CYS A 100 -27.17 -3.20 -7.73
N GLN A 101 -27.81 -4.35 -7.50
CA GLN A 101 -28.32 -4.69 -6.17
C GLN A 101 -27.17 -4.76 -5.17
N ALA A 102 -27.29 -4.13 -3.99
CA ALA A 102 -26.15 -3.96 -3.09
C ALA A 102 -25.53 -5.27 -2.58
N ASN A 103 -26.28 -6.39 -2.57
CA ASN A 103 -25.73 -7.69 -2.21
C ASN A 103 -24.99 -8.37 -3.37
N ASN A 104 -25.10 -7.87 -4.61
CA ASN A 104 -24.34 -8.31 -5.78
C ASN A 104 -23.02 -7.54 -5.92
N LEU A 105 -22.90 -6.39 -5.26
CA LEU A 105 -21.73 -5.52 -5.32
C LEU A 105 -20.71 -5.85 -4.23
N GLU A 106 -19.42 -5.81 -4.58
CA GLU A 106 -18.31 -6.09 -3.68
C GLU A 106 -17.08 -5.24 -4.03
N TRP A 107 -16.38 -4.75 -3.00
CA TRP A 107 -15.05 -4.14 -3.18
C TRP A 107 -13.99 -5.24 -3.14
N LYS A 108 -13.37 -5.51 -4.29
CA LYS A 108 -12.29 -6.50 -4.40
C LYS A 108 -10.94 -5.80 -4.33
N GLU A 109 -10.08 -6.26 -3.42
CA GLU A 109 -8.73 -5.74 -3.25
C GLU A 109 -7.93 -5.89 -4.56
N VAL A 110 -7.32 -4.80 -5.02
CA VAL A 110 -6.37 -4.80 -6.13
C VAL A 110 -4.98 -5.02 -5.56
N ARG A 111 -4.51 -6.26 -5.70
CA ARG A 111 -3.14 -6.61 -5.32
C ARG A 111 -2.21 -6.42 -6.51
N LYS A 112 -1.07 -5.77 -6.27
CA LYS A 112 -0.01 -5.61 -7.27
C LYS A 112 0.66 -6.95 -7.60
N TYR A 113 0.73 -7.84 -6.61
CA TYR A 113 1.33 -9.16 -6.71
C TYR A 113 0.39 -10.24 -6.19
N ASP A 114 0.56 -11.47 -6.68
CA ASP A 114 -0.12 -12.63 -6.14
C ASP A 114 0.31 -12.84 -4.66
N PRO A 115 -0.64 -12.97 -3.72
CA PRO A 115 -0.31 -13.21 -2.31
C PRO A 115 0.54 -14.46 -2.06
N LEU A 116 0.43 -15.49 -2.91
CA LEU A 116 1.19 -16.73 -2.79
C LEU A 116 2.51 -16.71 -3.56
N ALA A 117 2.80 -15.63 -4.31
CA ALA A 117 4.06 -15.53 -5.03
C ALA A 117 5.23 -15.35 -4.06
N THR A 118 6.19 -16.26 -4.13
CA THR A 118 7.45 -16.22 -3.38
C THR A 118 8.55 -15.46 -4.12
N GLU A 119 8.29 -14.98 -5.34
CA GLU A 119 9.18 -14.15 -6.15
C GLU A 119 8.37 -13.05 -6.86
N ARG A 120 8.84 -11.81 -6.81
CA ARG A 120 8.15 -10.64 -7.37
C ARG A 120 9.13 -9.77 -8.15
N THR A 121 8.71 -9.32 -9.35
CA THR A 121 9.53 -8.47 -10.21
C THR A 121 9.17 -7.00 -9.99
N LEU A 122 10.15 -6.20 -9.60
CA LEU A 122 10.02 -4.76 -9.41
C LEU A 122 10.09 -4.01 -10.75
N VAL A 123 9.66 -2.74 -10.73
CA VAL A 123 9.66 -1.86 -11.91
C VAL A 123 11.07 -1.62 -12.47
N ASN A 124 12.09 -1.67 -11.60
CA ASN A 124 13.49 -1.55 -12.01
C ASN A 124 14.07 -2.86 -12.59
N GLY A 125 13.28 -3.93 -12.69
CA GLY A 125 13.67 -5.22 -13.26
C GLY A 125 14.31 -6.20 -12.27
N LEU A 126 14.56 -5.79 -11.03
CA LEU A 126 15.03 -6.69 -9.98
C LEU A 126 13.92 -7.67 -9.59
N LYS A 127 14.31 -8.90 -9.27
CA LYS A 127 13.41 -9.89 -8.67
C LYS A 127 13.73 -10.03 -7.19
N VAL A 128 12.71 -9.91 -6.36
CA VAL A 128 12.80 -10.05 -4.91
C VAL A 128 12.12 -11.34 -4.53
N LYS A 129 12.78 -12.17 -3.72
CA LYS A 129 12.19 -13.38 -3.15
C LYS A 129 11.71 -13.15 -1.72
N ALA A 130 10.74 -13.94 -1.30
CA ALA A 130 10.19 -13.91 0.05
C ALA A 130 11.24 -14.24 1.13
N ASP A 131 12.34 -14.91 0.80
CA ASP A 131 13.45 -15.19 1.71
C ASP A 131 14.48 -14.04 1.82
N GLY A 132 14.26 -12.91 1.13
CA GLY A 132 15.18 -11.78 1.08
C GLY A 132 16.21 -11.82 -0.04
N THR A 133 16.26 -12.89 -0.83
CA THR A 133 17.19 -12.98 -1.97
C THR A 133 16.81 -11.99 -3.07
N ILE A 134 17.77 -11.16 -3.49
CA ILE A 134 17.61 -10.24 -4.61
C ILE A 134 18.32 -10.79 -5.85
N LEU A 135 17.59 -10.95 -6.95
CA LEU A 135 18.15 -11.34 -8.24
C LEU A 135 18.15 -10.16 -9.21
N ASP A 136 19.29 -9.94 -9.86
CA ASP A 136 19.35 -9.20 -11.12
C ASP A 136 19.38 -10.22 -12.26
N LYS A 137 18.30 -10.25 -13.05
CA LYS A 137 18.01 -11.27 -14.06
C LYS A 137 17.92 -12.68 -13.45
N LYS A 138 19.03 -13.41 -13.43
CA LYS A 138 19.15 -14.78 -12.90
C LYS A 138 20.25 -14.93 -11.85
N LYS A 139 20.97 -13.85 -11.54
CA LYS A 139 22.11 -13.87 -10.63
C LYS A 139 21.69 -13.27 -9.29
N ALA A 140 21.94 -14.00 -8.21
CA ALA A 140 21.79 -13.47 -6.87
C ALA A 140 22.84 -12.38 -6.62
N LEU A 141 22.37 -11.22 -6.17
CA LEU A 141 23.23 -10.11 -5.79
C LEU A 141 23.80 -10.38 -4.40
N PRO A 142 25.12 -10.21 -4.20
CA PRO A 142 25.71 -10.34 -2.88
C PRO A 142 25.21 -9.19 -1.98
N ILE A 143 24.87 -9.53 -0.74
CA ILE A 143 24.56 -8.55 0.28
C ILE A 143 25.87 -8.00 0.83
N VAL A 144 26.06 -6.69 0.70
CA VAL A 144 27.20 -5.96 1.25
C VAL A 144 26.84 -5.52 2.66
N LYS A 145 27.51 -6.09 3.65
CA LYS A 145 27.31 -5.80 5.09
C LYS A 145 28.49 -5.06 5.72
N GLU A 146 29.60 -4.94 5.00
CA GLU A 146 30.86 -4.37 5.47
C GLU A 146 31.53 -3.58 4.33
N THR A 147 32.28 -2.54 4.67
CA THR A 147 33.10 -1.77 3.73
C THR A 147 34.49 -1.53 4.30
N GLY A 148 35.50 -1.52 3.44
CA GLY A 148 36.89 -1.25 3.84
C GLY A 148 37.29 0.21 3.59
N ASN A 149 38.08 0.76 4.51
CA ASN A 149 38.86 1.97 4.33
C ASN A 149 40.33 1.57 4.18
N SER A 150 40.84 1.64 2.95
CA SER A 150 42.21 1.25 2.63
C SER A 150 43.25 2.13 3.33
N ASP A 151 42.96 3.41 3.57
CA ASP A 151 43.92 4.35 4.17
C ASP A 151 44.14 4.07 5.66
N MET A 152 43.11 3.55 6.33
CA MET A 152 43.14 3.21 7.76
C MET A 152 43.31 1.70 7.99
N ASP A 153 43.44 0.91 6.92
CA ASP A 153 43.41 -0.56 6.93
C ASP A 153 42.26 -1.12 7.79
N GLN A 154 41.09 -0.47 7.75
CA GLN A 154 39.98 -0.71 8.67
C GLN A 154 38.73 -1.16 7.92
N MET A 155 38.02 -2.13 8.48
CA MET A 155 36.68 -2.52 8.02
C MET A 155 35.60 -1.87 8.88
N THR A 156 34.46 -1.53 8.29
CA THR A 156 33.30 -0.98 9.00
C THR A 156 32.07 -1.77 8.59
N ALA A 157 31.39 -2.37 9.56
CA ALA A 157 30.08 -2.95 9.30
C ALA A 157 29.07 -1.82 9.05
N ILE A 158 28.11 -2.07 8.17
CA ILE A 158 27.17 -1.08 7.66
C ILE A 158 25.75 -1.62 7.66
N ASP A 159 24.79 -0.73 7.44
CA ASP A 159 23.44 -1.15 7.10
C ASP A 159 23.46 -1.87 5.74
N PRO A 160 23.04 -3.15 5.66
CA PRO A 160 23.26 -3.94 4.47
C PRO A 160 22.53 -3.42 3.24
N TYR A 161 23.17 -3.55 2.09
CA TYR A 161 22.59 -3.21 0.80
C TYR A 161 23.04 -4.18 -0.29
N VAL A 162 22.36 -4.15 -1.43
CA VAL A 162 22.79 -4.81 -2.66
C VAL A 162 23.23 -3.80 -3.70
N ARG A 163 24.25 -4.15 -4.50
CA ARG A 163 24.69 -3.35 -5.65
C ARG A 163 24.11 -3.93 -6.93
N TYR A 164 23.57 -3.08 -7.79
CA TYR A 164 23.08 -3.47 -9.11
C TYR A 164 23.38 -2.39 -10.14
N TYR A 165 23.40 -2.79 -11.41
CA TYR A 165 23.65 -1.87 -12.52
C TYR A 165 22.34 -1.53 -13.22
N TRP A 166 22.08 -0.24 -13.38
CA TRP A 166 20.90 0.25 -14.07
C TRP A 166 21.29 1.09 -15.28
N LYS A 167 20.57 0.90 -16.40
CA LYS A 167 20.77 1.68 -17.62
C LYS A 167 19.82 2.88 -17.59
N ASN A 168 20.38 4.08 -17.53
CA ASN A 168 19.61 5.31 -17.51
C ASN A 168 18.98 5.61 -18.89
N PRO A 169 18.02 6.57 -18.99
CA PRO A 169 17.38 6.92 -20.26
C PRO A 169 18.37 7.37 -21.36
N TRP A 170 19.57 7.82 -20.99
CA TRP A 170 20.66 8.21 -21.89
C TRP A 170 21.55 7.04 -22.30
N GLY A 171 21.20 5.82 -21.91
CA GLY A 171 21.90 4.58 -22.26
C GLY A 171 23.18 4.30 -21.47
N ARG A 172 23.50 5.10 -20.44
CA ARG A 172 24.66 4.85 -19.58
C ARG A 172 24.32 3.86 -18.48
N THR A 173 25.26 2.98 -18.19
CA THR A 173 25.14 2.03 -17.08
C THR A 173 25.73 2.66 -15.82
N GLU A 174 24.93 2.75 -14.76
CA GLU A 174 25.31 3.31 -13.46
C GLU A 174 25.17 2.23 -12.38
N GLU A 175 26.11 2.20 -11.44
CA GLU A 175 25.95 1.41 -10.22
C GLU A 175 24.94 2.12 -9.30
N LYS A 176 23.99 1.35 -8.76
CA LYS A 176 23.03 1.77 -7.75
C LYS A 176 23.11 0.83 -6.57
N HIS A 177 22.85 1.38 -5.39
CA HIS A 177 22.73 0.62 -4.14
C HIS A 177 21.28 0.71 -3.66
N ALA A 178 20.78 -0.36 -3.05
CA ALA A 178 19.47 -0.37 -2.42
C ALA A 178 19.51 -1.23 -1.15
N HIS A 179 18.86 -0.75 -0.09
CA HIS A 179 18.66 -1.54 1.12
C HIS A 179 17.66 -2.65 0.86
N ILE A 180 17.87 -3.79 1.51
CA ILE A 180 17.03 -4.97 1.28
C ILE A 180 15.61 -4.69 1.81
N ASP A 181 15.47 -4.02 2.96
CA ASP A 181 14.17 -3.61 3.52
C ASP A 181 13.33 -2.80 2.52
N ASP A 182 13.94 -1.86 1.79
CA ASP A 182 13.26 -1.06 0.76
C ASP A 182 12.79 -1.93 -0.42
N LEU A 183 13.59 -2.93 -0.80
CA LEU A 183 13.25 -3.87 -1.88
C LEU A 183 12.13 -4.82 -1.46
N MET A 184 12.17 -5.35 -0.24
CA MET A 184 11.12 -6.18 0.35
C MET A 184 9.81 -5.40 0.46
N ALA A 185 9.88 -4.14 0.88
CA ALA A 185 8.75 -3.22 0.91
C ALA A 185 8.19 -2.93 -0.49
N ALA A 186 9.04 -2.66 -1.48
CA ALA A 186 8.60 -2.40 -2.86
C ALA A 186 7.98 -3.63 -3.55
N ALA A 187 8.35 -4.81 -3.05
CA ALA A 187 7.80 -6.10 -3.44
C ALA A 187 6.54 -6.48 -2.64
N ASP A 188 6.03 -5.65 -1.72
CA ASP A 188 4.89 -5.96 -0.83
C ASP A 188 5.08 -7.24 0.01
N PHE A 189 6.32 -7.55 0.44
CA PHE A 189 6.62 -8.68 1.34
C PHE A 189 6.66 -8.31 2.83
N VAL A 190 6.45 -7.04 3.17
CA VAL A 190 6.39 -6.58 4.56
C VAL A 190 4.94 -6.61 5.04
N ASP A 191 4.67 -7.30 6.14
CA ASP A 191 3.32 -7.47 6.68
C ASP A 191 2.79 -6.17 7.33
N GLY A 192 1.46 -6.07 7.44
CA GLY A 192 0.77 -4.92 8.03
C GLY A 192 0.39 -3.80 7.03
N ASP A 193 -0.43 -2.86 7.51
CA ASP A 193 -0.85 -1.69 6.75
C ASP A 193 -0.12 -0.42 7.22
N LYS A 194 0.71 0.15 6.35
CA LYS A 194 1.43 1.41 6.62
C LYS A 194 0.63 2.68 6.31
N SER A 195 -0.55 2.57 5.70
CA SER A 195 -1.30 3.74 5.19
C SER A 195 -1.74 4.72 6.27
N THR A 196 -1.90 4.22 7.50
CA THR A 196 -2.34 4.99 8.67
C THR A 196 -1.18 5.51 9.51
N MET A 197 0.05 5.11 9.20
CA MET A 197 1.26 5.50 9.93
C MET A 197 1.81 6.84 9.43
N GLN A 198 2.38 7.66 10.33
CA GLN A 198 3.00 8.93 9.93
C GLN A 198 4.41 8.71 9.39
N ARG A 199 5.21 7.83 10.03
CA ARG A 199 6.59 7.52 9.66
C ARG A 199 6.84 6.01 9.65
N PRO A 200 6.21 5.26 8.72
CA PRO A 200 6.32 3.80 8.69
C PRO A 200 7.76 3.32 8.47
N ARG A 201 8.16 2.31 9.24
CA ARG A 201 9.46 1.62 9.17
C ARG A 201 9.28 0.11 9.14
N VAL A 202 10.26 -0.58 8.58
CA VAL A 202 10.29 -2.05 8.56
C VAL A 202 10.94 -2.54 9.85
N LEU A 203 10.21 -3.32 10.63
CA LEU A 203 10.70 -4.03 11.80
C LEU A 203 11.02 -5.48 11.44
N HIS A 204 12.15 -5.97 11.94
CA HIS A 204 12.51 -7.38 11.93
C HIS A 204 12.08 -7.98 13.27
N LYS A 205 11.02 -8.79 13.28
CA LYS A 205 10.34 -9.26 14.51
C LYS A 205 11.27 -10.04 15.45
N ASN A 206 12.21 -10.79 14.89
CA ASN A 206 13.22 -11.52 15.66
C ASN A 206 14.43 -10.67 16.09
N MET A 207 14.41 -9.36 15.84
CA MET A 207 15.48 -8.40 16.13
C MET A 207 16.80 -8.66 15.39
N ASN A 208 16.80 -9.54 14.38
CA ASN A 208 17.96 -9.83 13.53
C ASN A 208 17.84 -9.07 12.21
N TYR A 209 18.56 -7.95 12.09
CA TYR A 209 18.54 -7.08 10.90
C TYR A 209 19.06 -7.73 9.60
N LEU A 210 19.58 -8.96 9.66
CA LEU A 210 20.02 -9.77 8.52
C LEU A 210 19.00 -10.84 8.10
N ASP A 211 17.90 -11.00 8.84
CA ASP A 211 16.83 -11.95 8.52
C ASP A 211 15.68 -11.27 7.77
N TYR A 212 15.81 -11.25 6.45
CA TYR A 212 14.88 -10.61 5.54
C TYR A 212 13.73 -11.53 5.09
N HIS A 213 13.46 -12.64 5.79
CA HIS A 213 12.32 -13.48 5.44
C HIS A 213 11.00 -12.68 5.60
N ALA A 214 10.09 -12.75 4.62
CA ALA A 214 8.86 -11.97 4.59
C ALA A 214 8.04 -12.14 5.89
N ASP A 215 7.94 -13.37 6.39
CA ASP A 215 7.27 -13.68 7.65
C ASP A 215 7.93 -13.05 8.89
N ASN A 216 9.14 -12.51 8.78
CA ASN A 216 9.85 -11.78 9.84
C ASN A 216 9.67 -10.25 9.75
N LEU A 217 9.15 -9.73 8.64
CA LEU A 217 9.09 -8.28 8.38
C LEU A 217 7.69 -7.72 8.60
N GLU A 218 7.58 -6.62 9.35
CA GLU A 218 6.32 -5.90 9.54
C GLU A 218 6.47 -4.39 9.50
N TRP A 219 5.40 -3.69 9.12
CA TRP A 219 5.32 -2.24 9.21
C TRP A 219 4.99 -1.83 10.65
N VAL A 220 5.80 -0.91 11.18
CA VAL A 220 5.57 -0.27 12.49
C VAL A 220 5.80 1.24 12.39
N GLU A 221 5.31 2.00 13.37
CA GLU A 221 5.66 3.40 13.48
C GLU A 221 7.11 3.57 13.94
N GLU A 222 7.82 4.56 13.38
CA GLU A 222 9.18 4.88 13.81
C GLU A 222 9.24 5.22 15.30
N SER A 223 8.18 5.82 15.87
CA SER A 223 8.09 6.16 17.28
C SER A 223 7.71 5.00 18.21
N SER A 224 7.43 3.80 17.68
CA SER A 224 7.08 2.63 18.49
C SER A 224 8.25 2.16 19.35
N SER A 225 7.94 1.67 20.55
CA SER A 225 8.92 1.11 21.49
C SER A 225 9.74 -0.02 20.86
N GLU A 226 9.04 -0.91 20.16
CA GLU A 226 9.58 -2.11 19.53
C GLU A 226 10.59 -1.72 18.43
N TYR A 227 10.26 -0.72 17.60
CA TYR A 227 11.19 -0.22 16.59
C TYR A 227 12.42 0.46 17.20
N GLN A 228 12.25 1.23 18.27
CA GLN A 228 13.37 1.88 18.95
C GLN A 228 14.31 0.85 19.60
N GLU A 229 13.77 -0.21 20.20
CA GLU A 229 14.54 -1.34 20.72
C GLU A 229 15.28 -2.08 19.60
N TYR A 230 14.61 -2.32 18.47
CA TYR A 230 15.23 -2.93 17.29
C TYR A 230 16.39 -2.09 16.77
N MET A 231 16.20 -0.78 16.62
CA MET A 231 17.27 0.11 16.13
C MET A 231 18.46 0.16 17.08
N LYS A 232 18.24 0.07 18.39
CA LYS A 232 19.31 -0.06 19.38
C LYS A 232 20.06 -1.39 19.20
N LYS A 233 19.33 -2.51 19.11
CA LYS A 233 19.92 -3.85 18.92
C LYS A 233 20.72 -3.95 17.62
N LYS A 234 20.16 -3.43 16.52
CA LYS A 234 20.82 -3.34 15.21
C LYS A 234 22.14 -2.58 15.29
N ARG A 235 22.17 -1.44 16.00
CA ARG A 235 23.40 -0.68 16.21
C ARG A 235 24.44 -1.49 16.99
N GLU A 236 24.04 -2.12 18.09
CA GLU A 236 24.92 -2.97 18.90
C GLU A 236 25.52 -4.15 18.08
N ASP A 237 24.72 -4.77 17.21
CA ASP A 237 25.20 -5.86 16.35
C ASP A 237 26.15 -5.39 15.25
N ILE A 238 25.90 -4.22 14.65
CA ILE A 238 26.81 -3.59 13.69
C ILE A 238 28.15 -3.21 14.38
N ASP A 239 28.09 -2.65 15.58
CA ASP A 239 29.29 -2.30 16.35
C ASP A 239 30.09 -3.55 16.73
N LYS A 240 29.39 -4.62 17.13
CA LYS A 240 30.00 -5.91 17.44
C LYS A 240 30.69 -6.50 16.20
N LEU A 241 29.99 -6.55 15.06
CA LEU A 241 30.55 -7.04 13.81
C LEU A 241 31.77 -6.21 13.39
N THR A 242 31.72 -4.88 13.52
CA THR A 242 32.85 -3.98 13.24
C THR A 242 34.08 -4.33 14.09
N LYS A 243 33.90 -4.66 15.36
CA LYS A 243 35.00 -5.10 16.24
C LYS A 243 35.56 -6.47 15.82
N GLU A 244 34.67 -7.40 15.47
CA GLU A 244 35.06 -8.75 15.05
C GLU A 244 35.90 -8.75 13.75
N VAL A 245 35.50 -7.96 12.76
CA VAL A 245 36.22 -7.89 11.47
C VAL A 245 37.58 -7.19 11.59
N ASN A 246 37.80 -6.40 12.63
CA ASN A 246 39.08 -5.72 12.90
C ASN A 246 39.86 -6.33 14.08
N TRP A 247 39.50 -7.53 14.57
CA TRP A 247 40.09 -8.07 15.81
C TRP A 247 41.63 -8.19 15.77
N ASN A 248 42.20 -8.39 14.58
CA ASN A 248 43.64 -8.49 14.34
C ASN A 248 44.29 -7.18 13.88
N ASN A 249 43.54 -6.08 13.76
CA ASN A 249 44.08 -4.83 13.25
C ASN A 249 44.68 -4.00 14.40
N PRO A 250 46.02 -3.86 14.48
CA PRO A 250 46.68 -3.10 15.54
C PRO A 250 46.39 -1.60 15.49
N ASN A 251 45.89 -1.08 14.36
CA ASN A 251 45.56 0.32 14.16
C ASN A 251 44.08 0.65 14.42
N PHE A 252 43.25 -0.36 14.72
CA PHE A 252 41.83 -0.15 14.98
C PHE A 252 41.61 0.59 16.31
N LYS A 253 41.05 1.79 16.23
CA LYS A 253 40.55 2.54 17.38
C LYS A 253 39.05 2.70 17.24
N LEU A 254 38.31 2.36 18.29
CA LEU A 254 36.89 2.69 18.34
C LEU A 254 36.75 4.22 18.31
N PRO A 255 35.83 4.79 17.52
CA PRO A 255 35.50 6.20 17.67
C PRO A 255 35.02 6.44 19.11
N ASP A 256 35.51 7.49 19.75
CA ASP A 256 34.96 7.94 21.03
C ASP A 256 33.46 8.21 20.81
N ASN A 257 32.61 7.56 21.61
CA ASN A 257 31.16 7.65 21.51
C ASN A 257 30.71 9.11 21.30
N GLN A 258 30.17 9.43 20.12
CA GLN A 258 29.44 10.69 19.85
C GLN A 258 27.94 10.49 20.07
#